data_AF-A0A2D0MYS5-F1
#
_entry.id   AF-A0A2D0MYS5-F1
#
_cell.length_a   1.000
_cell.length_b   1.000
_cell.length_c   1.000
_cell.angle_alpha   90.00
_cell.angle_beta   90.00
_cell.angle_gamma   90.00
#
_symmetry.space_group_name_H-M   'P 1'
#
loop_
_entity.id
_entity.type
_entity.pdbx_description
1 polymer ?
#
loop_
_entity_poly.entity_id
_entity_poly.type
_entity_poly.pdbx_seq_one_letter_code
_entity_poly.pdbx_strand_id
1 'polypeptide(L)'
;MFLYFTDDRFDTFYLSSRQPQPAISEKDPLKYALNYFDGEYEILASMDFLEFDSLESQPVHSTVNTLILAGALDPATPSMYGASVHERLGNSQFFHFPGIGHGVSRAGERIPELLLQFLQSPEGALETSCRDQIAARAIPFIGNLYENVKVGILIRQAAIENRVRVLLPIGLLVLCWIASLFQWWRRRKATPISLKRYQLSQRVASTLGVVLIAGTGWLIYQTSSLSQLLVLLGLVGGAQYFYYLSYLFLLILILSLFYLIKSWKYQQSMLTKAFSIIFISSLGAFGSILLVFDLFPN
;
A
#
# COMPACT_ATOMS: atom_id res chain seq x y z
N MET A 1 -17.21 -10.12 -10.53
CA MET A 1 -18.50 -10.48 -11.13
C MET A 1 -19.54 -9.63 -10.44
N PHE A 2 -19.86 -8.48 -11.02
CA PHE A 2 -20.90 -7.59 -10.51
C PHE A 2 -22.21 -8.07 -11.12
N LEU A 3 -23.11 -8.58 -10.28
CA LEU A 3 -24.45 -9.01 -10.69
C LEU A 3 -25.33 -7.77 -10.85
N TYR A 4 -25.66 -7.42 -12.09
CA TYR A 4 -26.71 -6.46 -12.40
C TYR A 4 -27.96 -7.24 -12.83
N PHE A 5 -29.06 -7.07 -12.11
CA PHE A 5 -30.35 -7.69 -12.41
C PHE A 5 -31.24 -6.69 -13.16
N THR A 6 -31.74 -7.06 -14.34
CA THR A 6 -32.76 -6.30 -15.09
C THR A 6 -33.96 -7.21 -15.40
N ASP A 7 -35.01 -7.11 -14.58
CA ASP A 7 -36.39 -7.42 -14.96
C ASP A 7 -37.02 -6.06 -15.33
N ASP A 8 -37.83 -5.95 -16.38
CA ASP A 8 -38.45 -4.69 -16.84
C ASP A 8 -39.31 -4.01 -15.75
N ARG A 9 -39.66 -4.73 -14.68
CA ARG A 9 -40.31 -4.15 -13.48
C ARG A 9 -39.34 -3.41 -12.55
N PHE A 10 -38.04 -3.69 -12.65
CA PHE A 10 -36.97 -3.06 -11.87
C PHE A 10 -36.41 -1.79 -12.50
N ASP A 11 -36.50 -1.59 -13.82
CA ASP A 11 -36.12 -0.30 -14.43
C ASP A 11 -37.01 0.84 -13.91
N THR A 12 -38.30 0.56 -13.71
CA THR A 12 -39.19 1.48 -13.01
C THR A 12 -38.88 1.63 -11.51
N PHE A 13 -38.25 0.66 -10.86
CA PHE A 13 -37.93 0.74 -9.42
C PHE A 13 -36.56 1.39 -9.16
N TYR A 14 -35.50 1.09 -9.92
CA TYR A 14 -34.17 1.68 -9.75
C TYR A 14 -34.07 3.11 -10.32
N LEU A 15 -34.74 3.42 -11.43
CA LEU A 15 -34.78 4.80 -11.93
C LEU A 15 -35.68 5.70 -11.09
N SER A 16 -36.75 5.17 -10.47
CA SER A 16 -37.58 5.93 -9.52
C SER A 16 -37.03 5.96 -8.08
N SER A 17 -36.13 5.04 -7.72
CA SER A 17 -35.45 4.99 -6.42
C SER A 17 -34.01 5.50 -6.43
N ARG A 18 -33.58 6.21 -7.50
CA ARG A 18 -32.54 7.23 -7.35
C ARG A 18 -33.06 8.26 -6.34
N GLN A 19 -32.92 7.95 -5.06
CA GLN A 19 -32.64 8.98 -4.08
C GLN A 19 -31.47 9.76 -4.71
N PRO A 20 -31.61 11.06 -4.95
CA PRO A 20 -30.48 11.85 -5.41
C PRO A 20 -29.32 11.50 -4.49
N GLN A 21 -28.18 11.08 -5.06
CA GLN A 21 -27.01 10.78 -4.26
C GLN A 21 -26.88 11.92 -3.25
N PRO A 22 -26.86 11.63 -1.93
CA PRO A 22 -26.86 12.68 -0.93
C PRO A 22 -25.71 13.60 -1.29
N ALA A 23 -25.97 14.91 -1.40
CA ALA A 23 -24.98 15.87 -1.84
C ALA A 23 -23.74 15.72 -0.94
N ILE A 24 -22.72 15.03 -1.45
CA ILE A 24 -21.54 14.69 -0.66
C ILE A 24 -20.82 16.00 -0.41
N SER A 25 -20.60 16.32 0.87
CA SER A 25 -19.94 17.54 1.28
C SER A 25 -18.60 17.69 0.54
N GLU A 26 -18.27 18.91 0.13
CA GLU A 26 -16.98 19.18 -0.51
C GLU A 26 -15.78 18.83 0.38
N LYS A 27 -16.02 18.69 1.69
CA LYS A 27 -15.04 18.30 2.71
C LYS A 27 -15.12 16.82 3.10
N ASP A 28 -16.02 16.03 2.49
CA ASP A 28 -16.12 14.61 2.78
C ASP A 28 -14.88 13.89 2.23
N PRO A 29 -14.10 13.19 3.08
CA PRO A 29 -12.93 12.44 2.62
C PRO A 29 -13.29 11.35 1.59
N LEU A 30 -14.56 10.94 1.51
CA LEU A 30 -15.06 9.96 0.55
C LEU A 30 -15.65 10.56 -0.72
N LYS A 31 -15.64 11.90 -0.89
CA LYS A 31 -16.19 12.58 -2.08
C LYS A 31 -15.69 11.99 -3.39
N TYR A 32 -14.41 11.61 -3.43
CA TYR A 32 -13.77 11.04 -4.61
C TYR A 32 -13.54 9.54 -4.52
N ALA A 33 -13.99 8.90 -3.43
CA ALA A 33 -13.78 7.46 -3.22
C ALA A 33 -14.48 6.61 -4.30
N LEU A 34 -15.51 7.17 -4.95
CA LEU A 34 -16.25 6.52 -6.03
C LEU A 34 -15.90 7.04 -7.44
N ASN A 35 -14.98 8.00 -7.58
CA ASN A 35 -14.58 8.52 -8.90
C ASN A 35 -14.07 7.43 -9.85
N TYR A 36 -13.50 6.36 -9.29
CA TYR A 36 -13.12 5.17 -10.07
C TYR A 36 -14.33 4.58 -10.80
N PHE A 37 -15.47 4.46 -10.12
CA PHE A 37 -16.71 3.94 -10.71
C PHE A 37 -17.32 4.94 -11.71
N ASP A 38 -17.30 6.24 -11.40
CA ASP A 38 -17.79 7.27 -12.34
C ASP A 38 -17.00 7.26 -13.65
N GLY A 39 -15.67 7.14 -13.56
CA GLY A 39 -14.81 7.00 -14.74
C GLY A 39 -15.03 5.68 -15.49
N GLU A 40 -15.25 4.57 -14.79
CA GLU A 40 -15.66 3.30 -15.42
C GLU A 40 -17.00 3.45 -16.15
N TYR A 41 -17.99 4.14 -15.58
CA TYR A 41 -19.27 4.38 -16.23
C TYR A 41 -19.14 5.23 -17.49
N GLU A 42 -18.32 6.28 -17.49
CA GLU A 42 -18.04 7.07 -18.69
C GLU A 42 -17.38 6.21 -19.78
N ILE A 43 -16.42 5.36 -19.41
CA ILE A 43 -15.77 4.43 -20.33
C ILE A 43 -16.79 3.42 -20.88
N LEU A 44 -17.58 2.78 -20.02
CA LEU A 44 -18.59 1.81 -20.41
C LEU A 44 -19.67 2.44 -21.30
N ALA A 45 -20.12 3.66 -20.99
CA ALA A 45 -21.08 4.41 -21.80
C ALA A 45 -20.51 4.81 -23.17
N SER A 46 -19.18 4.91 -23.29
CA SER A 46 -18.49 5.18 -24.56
C SER A 46 -18.20 3.93 -25.40
N MET A 47 -18.37 2.72 -24.83
CA MET A 47 -18.12 1.45 -25.52
C MET A 47 -19.35 1.04 -26.33
N ASP A 48 -19.32 1.32 -27.64
CA ASP A 48 -20.38 1.02 -28.60
C ASP A 48 -20.43 -0.45 -29.06
N PHE A 49 -19.46 -1.27 -28.63
CA PHE A 49 -19.36 -2.69 -28.96
C PHE A 49 -19.78 -3.61 -27.80
N LEU A 50 -20.10 -3.05 -26.63
CA LEU A 50 -20.65 -3.81 -25.51
C LEU A 50 -22.18 -3.78 -25.59
N GLU A 51 -22.76 -4.84 -26.11
CA GLU A 51 -24.20 -5.08 -25.99
C GLU A 51 -24.47 -5.89 -24.72
N PHE A 52 -25.50 -5.50 -23.98
CA PHE A 52 -25.98 -6.25 -22.82
C PHE A 52 -26.62 -7.55 -23.30
N ASP A 53 -26.05 -8.69 -22.90
CA ASP A 53 -26.70 -9.97 -23.15
C ASP A 53 -27.82 -10.16 -22.13
N SER A 54 -29.06 -10.15 -22.63
CA SER A 54 -30.26 -10.40 -21.83
C SER A 54 -30.25 -11.74 -21.08
N LEU A 55 -29.40 -12.70 -21.46
CA LEU A 55 -29.19 -13.94 -20.70
C LEU A 55 -28.53 -13.69 -19.34
N GLU A 56 -27.70 -12.66 -19.19
CA GLU A 56 -27.01 -12.37 -17.93
C GLU A 56 -27.95 -11.85 -16.83
N SER A 57 -29.13 -11.31 -17.18
CA SER A 57 -30.14 -10.87 -16.23
C SER A 57 -31.14 -11.95 -15.81
N GLN A 58 -31.15 -13.10 -16.49
CA GLN A 58 -32.06 -14.19 -16.16
C GLN A 58 -31.58 -14.96 -14.92
N PRO A 59 -32.48 -15.41 -14.04
CA PRO A 59 -32.13 -16.30 -12.94
C PRO A 59 -31.44 -17.57 -13.44
N VAL A 60 -30.31 -17.93 -12.81
CA VAL A 60 -29.64 -19.20 -13.09
C VAL A 60 -30.46 -20.34 -12.48
N HIS A 61 -30.85 -21.30 -13.31
CA HIS A 61 -31.48 -22.54 -12.89
C HIS A 61 -30.50 -23.72 -13.04
N SER A 62 -30.35 -24.52 -11.98
CA SER A 62 -29.50 -25.71 -12.00
C SER A 62 -30.03 -26.77 -11.05
N THR A 63 -29.93 -28.03 -11.46
CA THR A 63 -30.20 -29.20 -10.61
C THR A 63 -28.93 -29.73 -9.94
N VAL A 64 -27.76 -29.19 -10.29
CA VAL A 64 -26.47 -29.58 -9.71
C VAL A 64 -26.38 -29.07 -8.28
N ASN A 65 -26.04 -29.96 -7.35
CA ASN A 65 -25.77 -29.59 -5.96
C ASN A 65 -24.71 -28.48 -5.92
N THR A 66 -25.04 -27.38 -5.24
CA THR A 66 -24.21 -26.16 -5.22
C THR A 66 -23.88 -25.75 -3.78
N LEU A 67 -22.60 -25.54 -3.48
CA LEU A 67 -22.15 -24.95 -2.22
C LEU A 67 -21.86 -23.47 -2.42
N ILE A 68 -22.51 -22.61 -1.64
CA ILE A 68 -22.34 -21.16 -1.67
C ILE A 68 -21.64 -20.74 -0.37
N LEU A 69 -20.45 -20.16 -0.51
CA LEU A 69 -19.66 -19.64 0.61
C LEU A 69 -19.64 -18.12 0.53
N ALA A 70 -20.04 -17.44 1.61
CA ALA A 70 -20.10 -15.98 1.65
C ALA A 70 -19.47 -15.41 2.93
N GLY A 71 -18.59 -14.43 2.76
CA GLY A 71 -18.01 -13.66 3.86
C GLY A 71 -18.89 -12.47 4.20
N ALA A 72 -19.09 -12.19 5.48
CA ALA A 72 -19.88 -11.03 5.92
C ALA A 72 -19.19 -9.69 5.61
N LEU A 73 -17.87 -9.72 5.43
CA LEU A 73 -17.04 -8.53 5.21
C LEU A 73 -16.54 -8.46 3.77
N ASP A 74 -17.19 -9.16 2.84
CA ASP A 74 -16.83 -9.15 1.43
C ASP A 74 -17.38 -7.87 0.75
N PRO A 75 -16.51 -6.90 0.37
CA PRO A 75 -16.97 -5.69 -0.29
C PRO A 75 -17.25 -5.90 -1.79
N ALA A 76 -16.72 -6.97 -2.40
CA ALA A 76 -16.80 -7.22 -3.83
C ALA A 76 -18.03 -8.05 -4.20
N THR A 77 -18.34 -9.07 -3.40
CA THR A 77 -19.53 -9.91 -3.53
C THR A 77 -20.23 -10.06 -2.18
N PRO A 78 -20.98 -9.03 -1.72
CA PRO A 78 -21.70 -9.03 -0.45
C PRO A 78 -22.54 -10.29 -0.22
N SER A 79 -22.61 -10.76 1.03
CA SER A 79 -23.26 -12.03 1.38
C SER A 79 -24.74 -12.11 1.01
N MET A 80 -25.43 -10.97 0.94
CA MET A 80 -26.82 -10.86 0.47
C MET A 80 -27.01 -11.37 -0.96
N TYR A 81 -26.00 -11.26 -1.83
CA TYR A 81 -26.06 -11.82 -3.18
C TYR A 81 -26.00 -13.34 -3.14
N GLY A 82 -25.13 -13.92 -2.30
CA GLY A 82 -25.09 -15.37 -2.07
C GLY A 82 -26.40 -15.92 -1.53
N ALA A 83 -27.04 -15.22 -0.58
CA ALA A 83 -28.36 -15.58 -0.07
C ALA A 83 -29.43 -15.54 -1.17
N SER A 84 -29.42 -14.50 -2.01
CA SER A 84 -30.35 -14.36 -3.14
C SER A 84 -30.21 -15.48 -4.18
N VAL A 85 -28.99 -15.97 -4.40
CA VAL A 85 -28.72 -17.13 -5.27
C VAL A 85 -29.20 -18.43 -4.63
N HIS A 86 -28.94 -18.61 -3.32
CA HIS A 86 -29.40 -19.77 -2.56
C HIS A 86 -30.93 -19.94 -2.61
N GLU A 87 -31.69 -18.84 -2.48
CA GLU A 87 -33.15 -18.85 -2.56
C GLU A 87 -33.69 -19.35 -3.91
N ARG A 88 -32.91 -19.23 -4.99
CA ARG A 88 -33.32 -19.57 -6.36
C ARG A 88 -32.78 -20.92 -6.84
N LEU A 89 -31.67 -21.39 -6.27
CA LEU A 89 -31.09 -22.70 -6.59
C LEU A 89 -31.73 -23.79 -5.74
N GLY A 90 -32.55 -24.64 -6.36
CA GLY A 90 -33.31 -25.70 -5.68
C GLY A 90 -32.45 -26.71 -4.92
N ASN A 91 -31.19 -26.91 -5.33
CA ASN A 91 -30.23 -27.82 -4.71
C ASN A 91 -28.97 -27.05 -4.27
N SER A 92 -29.09 -26.24 -3.22
CA SER A 92 -27.95 -25.46 -2.73
C SER A 92 -27.80 -25.45 -1.21
N GLN A 93 -26.57 -25.34 -0.74
CA GLN A 93 -26.20 -25.16 0.66
C GLN A 93 -25.48 -23.82 0.84
N PHE A 94 -25.91 -22.98 1.78
CA PHE A 94 -25.35 -21.65 2.01
C PHE A 94 -24.63 -21.53 3.35
N PHE A 95 -23.38 -21.07 3.31
CA PHE A 95 -22.55 -20.85 4.49
C PHE A 95 -22.08 -19.40 4.57
N HIS A 96 -22.53 -18.72 5.63
CA HIS A 96 -22.15 -17.35 5.95
C HIS A 96 -21.07 -17.31 7.04
N PHE A 97 -19.99 -16.58 6.78
CA PHE A 97 -18.84 -16.46 7.69
C PHE A 97 -18.67 -15.01 8.17
N PRO A 98 -18.97 -14.69 9.45
CA PRO A 98 -18.95 -13.32 9.96
C PRO A 98 -17.55 -12.69 10.01
N GLY A 99 -16.50 -13.52 10.09
CA GLY A 99 -15.10 -13.08 10.21
C GLY A 99 -14.29 -13.16 8.91
N ILE A 100 -14.93 -13.25 7.75
CA ILE A 100 -14.24 -13.44 6.46
C ILE A 100 -14.72 -12.39 5.46
N GLY A 101 -13.78 -11.85 4.68
CA GLY A 101 -14.05 -10.98 3.53
C GLY A 101 -14.20 -11.75 2.23
N HIS A 102 -13.60 -11.23 1.16
CA HIS A 102 -13.66 -11.85 -0.16
C HIS A 102 -12.85 -13.16 -0.24
N GLY A 103 -13.29 -14.10 -1.08
CA GLY A 103 -12.53 -15.31 -1.40
C GLY A 103 -12.53 -16.38 -0.29
N VAL A 104 -13.69 -16.62 0.32
CA VAL A 104 -13.88 -17.54 1.47
C VAL A 104 -13.24 -18.91 1.27
N SER A 105 -13.27 -19.47 0.06
CA SER A 105 -12.72 -20.81 -0.24
C SER A 105 -11.23 -20.98 0.11
N ARG A 106 -10.48 -19.88 0.23
CA ARG A 106 -9.05 -19.88 0.55
C ARG A 106 -8.76 -19.51 2.01
N ALA A 107 -9.78 -19.31 2.83
CA ALA A 107 -9.65 -18.78 4.17
C ALA A 107 -9.55 -19.90 5.21
N GLY A 108 -8.52 -19.83 6.06
CA GLY A 108 -8.32 -20.77 7.17
C GLY A 108 -8.02 -22.20 6.73
N GLU A 109 -7.73 -23.07 7.70
CA GLU A 109 -7.35 -24.47 7.42
C GLU A 109 -8.57 -25.38 7.21
N ARG A 110 -9.75 -24.99 7.74
CA ARG A 110 -10.95 -25.85 7.76
C ARG A 110 -11.94 -25.64 6.61
N ILE A 111 -11.85 -24.53 5.86
CA ILE A 111 -12.71 -24.33 4.68
C ILE A 111 -12.34 -25.26 3.53
N PRO A 112 -11.06 -25.57 3.27
CA PRO A 112 -10.68 -26.64 2.34
C PRO A 112 -11.29 -28.01 2.68
N GLU A 113 -11.39 -28.34 3.98
CA GLU A 113 -12.02 -29.59 4.44
C GLU A 113 -13.53 -29.60 4.17
N LEU A 114 -14.22 -28.48 4.43
CA LEU A 114 -15.63 -28.29 4.11
C LEU A 114 -15.90 -28.44 2.61
N LEU A 115 -15.05 -27.84 1.77
CA LEU A 115 -15.11 -27.98 0.32
C LEU A 115 -14.92 -29.44 -0.11
N LEU A 116 -13.95 -30.15 0.48
CA LEU A 116 -13.71 -31.56 0.19
C LEU A 116 -14.89 -32.44 0.61
N GLN A 117 -15.48 -32.19 1.79
CA GLN A 117 -16.65 -32.90 2.29
C GLN A 117 -17.83 -32.74 1.32
N PHE A 118 -18.07 -31.51 0.83
CA PHE A 118 -19.10 -31.24 -0.16
C PHE A 118 -18.84 -31.96 -1.49
N LEU A 119 -17.59 -31.95 -1.98
CA LEU A 119 -17.24 -32.66 -3.21
C LEU A 119 -17.42 -34.19 -3.09
N GLN A 120 -17.21 -34.75 -1.89
CA GLN A 120 -17.38 -36.17 -1.63
C GLN A 120 -18.86 -36.57 -1.44
N SER A 121 -19.65 -35.71 -0.80
CA SER A 121 -21.08 -35.95 -0.54
C SER A 121 -21.88 -34.65 -0.68
N PRO A 122 -22.25 -34.25 -1.91
CA PRO A 122 -22.91 -32.97 -2.17
C PRO A 122 -24.32 -32.85 -1.56
N GLU A 123 -24.98 -33.98 -1.33
CA GLU A 123 -26.31 -34.10 -0.70
C GLU A 123 -26.21 -34.29 0.82
N GLY A 124 -25.00 -34.57 1.33
CA GLY A 124 -24.74 -34.79 2.74
C GLY A 124 -24.81 -33.48 3.54
N ALA A 125 -25.25 -33.60 4.80
CA ALA A 125 -25.15 -32.49 5.74
C ALA A 125 -23.68 -32.16 6.01
N LEU A 126 -23.29 -30.91 5.78
CA LEU A 126 -21.94 -30.43 6.03
C LEU A 126 -21.72 -30.06 7.51
N GLU A 127 -20.51 -30.30 8.00
CA GLU A 127 -20.15 -30.00 9.38
C GLU A 127 -20.12 -28.49 9.65
N THR A 128 -20.98 -28.00 10.55
CA THR A 128 -21.14 -26.56 10.83
C THR A 128 -20.12 -26.03 11.85
N SER A 129 -19.38 -26.91 12.53
CA SER A 129 -18.39 -26.54 13.55
C SER A 129 -17.28 -25.62 13.01
N CYS A 130 -17.01 -25.65 11.70
CA CYS A 130 -16.10 -24.73 11.00
C CYS A 130 -16.54 -23.27 11.12
N ARG A 131 -17.83 -23.02 10.89
CA ARG A 131 -18.44 -21.69 10.94
C ARG A 131 -18.29 -21.04 12.32
N ASP A 132 -18.57 -21.82 13.37
CA ASP A 132 -18.64 -21.29 14.73
C ASP A 132 -17.26 -20.92 15.29
N GLN A 133 -16.20 -21.64 14.91
CA GLN A 133 -14.84 -21.28 15.32
C GLN A 133 -14.27 -20.09 14.56
N ILE A 134 -14.65 -19.90 13.29
CA ILE A 134 -14.27 -18.72 12.49
C ILE A 134 -14.98 -17.49 13.04
N ALA A 135 -16.25 -17.61 13.43
CA ALA A 135 -17.01 -16.52 14.04
C ALA A 135 -16.42 -16.02 15.37
N ALA A 136 -15.74 -16.88 16.12
CA ALA A 136 -15.13 -16.53 17.39
C ALA A 136 -13.84 -15.67 17.25
N ARG A 137 -13.27 -15.52 16.05
CA ARG A 137 -12.05 -14.72 15.84
C ARG A 137 -12.42 -13.29 15.47
N ALA A 138 -12.21 -12.36 16.40
CA ALA A 138 -12.28 -10.93 16.10
C ALA A 138 -11.24 -10.57 15.03
N ILE A 139 -11.65 -9.83 14.00
CA ILE A 139 -10.71 -9.28 13.02
C ILE A 139 -10.13 -7.99 13.58
N PRO A 140 -8.79 -7.90 13.74
CA PRO A 140 -8.15 -6.65 14.09
C PRO A 140 -8.15 -5.73 12.86
N PHE A 141 -9.12 -4.82 12.79
CA PHE A 141 -9.11 -3.77 11.77
C PHE A 141 -7.93 -2.83 11.99
N ILE A 142 -7.12 -2.63 10.96
CA ILE A 142 -6.01 -1.67 10.98
C ILE A 142 -6.54 -0.34 10.45
N GLY A 143 -6.96 0.53 11.38
CA GLY A 143 -7.49 1.86 11.03
C GLY A 143 -6.44 2.97 10.99
N ASN A 144 -5.23 2.73 11.51
CA ASN A 144 -4.15 3.70 11.55
C ASN A 144 -3.01 3.25 10.64
N LEU A 145 -3.04 3.71 9.39
CA LEU A 145 -2.05 3.43 8.36
C LEU A 145 -1.46 4.74 7.85
N TYR A 146 -0.15 4.79 7.69
CA TYR A 146 0.49 5.80 6.86
C TYR A 146 0.34 5.38 5.40
N GLU A 147 -0.68 5.91 4.73
CA GLU A 147 -1.03 5.56 3.36
C GLU A 147 0.02 6.10 2.37
N ASN A 148 0.80 5.21 1.77
CA ASN A 148 1.78 5.58 0.76
C ASN A 148 2.07 4.39 -0.17
N VAL A 149 1.31 4.32 -1.25
CA VAL A 149 1.41 3.25 -2.27
C VAL A 149 2.79 3.24 -2.95
N LYS A 150 3.51 4.37 -2.97
CA LYS A 150 4.85 4.46 -3.59
C LYS A 150 5.90 3.69 -2.79
N VAL A 151 5.68 3.41 -1.50
CA VAL A 151 6.55 2.52 -0.70
C VAL A 151 6.55 1.10 -1.28
N GLY A 152 5.39 0.59 -1.71
CA GLY A 152 5.28 -0.70 -2.40
C GLY A 152 6.11 -0.72 -3.69
N ILE A 153 6.10 0.39 -4.45
CA ILE A 153 6.91 0.55 -5.66
C ILE A 153 8.41 0.56 -5.32
N LEU A 154 8.81 1.28 -4.27
CA LEU A 154 10.20 1.31 -3.80
C LEU A 154 10.71 -0.09 -3.48
N ILE A 155 9.92 -0.88 -2.72
CA ILE A 155 10.28 -2.24 -2.33
C ILE A 155 10.33 -3.16 -3.54
N ARG A 156 9.35 -3.07 -4.44
CA ARG A 156 9.35 -3.85 -5.69
C ARG A 156 10.61 -3.58 -6.50
N GLN A 157 10.99 -2.31 -6.67
CA GLN A 157 12.21 -1.94 -7.41
C GLN A 157 13.48 -2.40 -6.70
N ALA A 158 13.54 -2.30 -5.37
CA ALA A 158 14.71 -2.63 -4.57
C ALA A 158 14.91 -4.14 -4.36
N ALA A 159 13.85 -4.88 -4.03
CA ALA A 159 13.91 -6.26 -3.55
C ALA A 159 13.49 -7.31 -4.61
N ILE A 160 12.62 -6.95 -5.54
CA ILE A 160 12.11 -7.91 -6.56
C ILE A 160 12.83 -7.70 -7.88
N GLU A 161 12.87 -6.47 -8.38
CA GLU A 161 13.48 -6.16 -9.67
C GLU A 161 15.00 -5.98 -9.61
N ASN A 162 15.59 -5.97 -8.41
CA ASN A 162 17.02 -5.69 -8.18
C ASN A 162 17.52 -4.46 -8.95
N ARG A 163 16.69 -3.40 -9.03
CA ARG A 163 17.07 -2.17 -9.75
C ARG A 163 18.16 -1.44 -8.97
N VAL A 164 19.40 -1.68 -9.40
CA VAL A 164 20.60 -1.01 -8.87
C VAL A 164 20.51 0.51 -8.84
N ARG A 165 19.70 1.14 -9.70
CA ARG A 165 19.48 2.60 -9.70
C ARG A 165 18.88 3.13 -8.39
N VAL A 166 18.06 2.35 -7.69
CA VAL A 166 17.46 2.72 -6.40
C VAL A 166 18.41 2.43 -5.25
N LEU A 167 19.18 1.33 -5.35
CA LEU A 167 20.12 0.91 -4.31
C LEU A 167 21.42 1.74 -4.31
N LEU A 168 21.84 2.25 -5.47
CA LEU A 168 23.10 2.98 -5.62
C LEU A 168 23.16 4.26 -4.78
N PRO A 169 22.15 5.16 -4.78
CA PRO A 169 22.16 6.33 -3.91
C PRO A 169 22.19 5.98 -2.42
N ILE A 170 21.47 4.92 -2.00
CA ILE A 170 21.46 4.42 -0.62
C ILE A 170 22.86 3.93 -0.23
N GLY A 171 23.46 3.07 -1.05
CA GLY A 171 24.80 2.53 -0.82
C GLY A 171 25.88 3.61 -0.81
N LEU A 172 25.84 4.55 -1.76
CA LEU A 172 26.75 5.69 -1.80
C LEU A 172 26.62 6.59 -0.57
N LEU A 173 25.40 6.81 -0.07
CA LEU A 173 25.18 7.61 1.13
C LEU A 173 25.78 6.94 2.37
N VAL A 174 25.59 5.62 2.52
CA VAL A 174 26.19 4.84 3.61
C VAL A 174 27.72 4.85 3.54
N LEU A 175 28.31 4.67 2.36
CA LEU A 175 29.76 4.76 2.16
C LEU A 175 30.30 6.15 2.52
N CYS A 176 29.59 7.21 2.10
CA CYS A 176 29.92 8.59 2.46
C CYS A 176 29.82 8.81 3.97
N TRP A 177 28.80 8.26 4.62
CA TRP A 177 28.64 8.31 6.07
C TRP A 177 29.84 7.66 6.80
N ILE A 178 30.22 6.44 6.43
CA ILE A 178 31.40 5.74 6.98
C ILE A 178 32.67 6.56 6.76
N ALA A 179 32.88 7.08 5.55
CA ALA A 179 34.03 7.92 5.24
C ALA A 179 34.07 9.19 6.11
N SER A 180 32.91 9.79 6.42
CA SER A 180 32.79 10.98 7.27
C SER A 180 33.16 10.74 8.74
N LEU A 181 32.92 9.52 9.24
CA LEU A 181 33.33 9.06 10.57
C LEU A 181 34.84 8.84 10.62
N PHE A 182 35.40 8.16 9.62
CA PHE A 182 36.83 7.93 9.52
C PHE A 182 37.63 9.24 9.43
N GLN A 183 37.14 10.21 8.64
CA GLN A 183 37.73 11.55 8.56
C GLN A 183 37.64 12.34 9.87
N TRP A 184 36.68 12.05 10.74
CA TRP A 184 36.61 12.67 12.06
C TRP A 184 37.72 12.15 12.96
N TRP A 185 37.83 10.82 13.03
CA TRP A 185 38.76 10.10 13.89
C TRP A 185 40.22 10.42 13.55
N ARG A 186 40.54 10.58 12.26
CA ARG A 186 41.91 10.88 11.79
C ARG A 186 42.32 12.35 11.95
N ARG A 187 41.45 13.26 12.38
CA ARG A 187 41.79 14.70 12.47
C ARG A 187 42.80 14.99 13.56
N ARG A 188 44.02 15.34 13.14
CA ARG A 188 45.10 15.80 14.04
C ARG A 188 45.53 17.26 13.82
N LYS A 189 45.05 17.94 12.77
CA LYS A 189 45.47 19.31 12.39
C LYS A 189 44.36 20.33 12.56
N ALA A 190 44.74 21.57 12.91
CA ALA A 190 43.84 22.71 12.97
C ALA A 190 43.26 23.02 11.56
N THR A 191 41.93 23.09 11.46
CA THR A 191 41.21 23.42 10.22
C THR A 191 40.47 24.76 10.35
N PRO A 192 40.31 25.51 9.25
CA PRO A 192 39.55 26.75 9.28
C PRO A 192 38.08 26.51 9.64
N ILE A 193 37.46 27.49 10.30
CA ILE A 193 36.07 27.39 10.82
C ILE A 193 35.06 27.09 9.70
N SER A 194 35.23 27.67 8.51
CA SER A 194 34.38 27.41 7.34
C SER A 194 34.35 25.93 6.95
N LEU A 195 35.52 25.27 6.94
CA LEU A 195 35.65 23.85 6.61
C LEU A 195 35.08 22.96 7.72
N LYS A 196 35.24 23.36 9.00
CA LYS A 196 34.61 22.65 10.13
C LYS A 196 33.09 22.65 10.05
N ARG A 197 32.47 23.80 9.72
CA ARG A 197 31.01 23.93 9.58
C ARG A 197 30.47 23.06 8.45
N TYR A 198 31.13 23.06 7.30
CA TYR A 198 30.78 22.19 6.18
C TYR A 198 30.86 20.70 6.56
N GLN A 199 31.98 20.27 7.14
CA GLN A 199 32.16 18.86 7.52
C GLN A 199 31.17 18.41 8.61
N LEU A 200 30.79 19.32 9.51
CA LEU A 200 29.76 19.05 10.51
C LEU A 200 28.40 18.88 9.82
N SER A 201 28.00 19.82 8.95
CA SER A 201 26.70 19.74 8.27
C SER A 201 26.58 18.48 7.42
N GLN A 202 27.65 18.08 6.73
CA GLN A 202 27.68 16.82 5.97
C GLN A 202 27.48 15.59 6.85
N ARG A 203 28.12 15.54 8.02
CA ARG A 203 27.97 14.41 8.94
C ARG A 203 26.57 14.34 9.49
N VAL A 204 25.98 15.48 9.85
CA VAL A 204 24.60 15.52 10.32
C VAL A 204 23.66 15.07 9.19
N ALA A 205 23.84 15.57 7.97
CA ALA A 205 23.04 15.16 6.80
C ALA A 205 23.14 13.66 6.53
N SER A 206 24.36 13.10 6.46
CA SER A 206 24.55 11.68 6.17
C SER A 206 24.07 10.79 7.31
N THR A 207 24.25 11.20 8.57
CA THR A 207 23.70 10.46 9.73
C THR A 207 22.18 10.45 9.69
N LEU A 208 21.57 11.59 9.39
CA LEU A 208 20.12 11.69 9.23
C LEU A 208 19.60 10.85 8.06
N GLY A 209 20.33 10.82 6.94
CA GLY A 209 20.03 9.95 5.80
C GLY A 209 20.10 8.46 6.17
N VAL A 210 21.13 8.04 6.92
CA VAL A 210 21.23 6.64 7.41
C VAL A 210 20.11 6.31 8.39
N VAL A 211 19.73 7.24 9.27
CA VAL A 211 18.57 7.08 10.17
C VAL A 211 17.28 6.92 9.36
N LEU A 212 17.07 7.72 8.32
CA LEU A 212 15.92 7.60 7.41
C LEU A 212 15.87 6.26 6.69
N ILE A 213 17.01 5.76 6.19
CA ILE A 213 17.12 4.44 5.55
C ILE A 213 16.79 3.33 6.56
N ALA A 214 17.44 3.32 7.72
CA ALA A 214 17.27 2.30 8.73
C ALA A 214 15.84 2.30 9.30
N GLY A 215 15.29 3.48 9.59
CA GLY A 215 13.93 3.62 10.09
C GLY A 215 12.88 3.25 9.05
N THR A 216 13.07 3.59 7.76
CA THR A 216 12.18 3.13 6.69
C THR A 216 12.23 1.60 6.57
N GLY A 217 13.42 1.00 6.59
CA GLY A 217 13.56 -0.46 6.58
C GLY A 217 12.89 -1.13 7.79
N TRP A 218 12.99 -0.52 8.98
CA TRP A 218 12.34 -1.01 10.19
C TRP A 218 10.82 -0.88 10.13
N LEU A 219 10.29 0.25 9.65
CA LEU A 219 8.85 0.46 9.46
C LEU A 219 8.28 -0.53 8.43
N ILE A 220 9.01 -0.81 7.35
CA ILE A 220 8.66 -1.84 6.37
C ILE A 220 8.62 -3.21 7.04
N TYR A 221 9.63 -3.56 7.85
CA TYR A 221 9.67 -4.82 8.58
C TYR A 221 8.51 -4.96 9.57
N GLN A 222 8.18 -3.90 10.33
CA GLN A 222 7.02 -3.92 11.22
C GLN A 222 5.73 -4.12 10.43
N THR A 223 5.57 -3.40 9.31
CA THR A 223 4.37 -3.50 8.48
C THR A 223 4.24 -4.90 7.87
N SER A 224 5.33 -5.49 7.37
CA SER A 224 5.32 -6.83 6.78
C SER A 224 5.07 -7.93 7.81
N SER A 225 5.45 -7.71 9.07
CA SER A 225 5.13 -8.63 10.18
C SER A 225 3.63 -8.67 10.52
N LEU A 226 2.88 -7.60 10.22
CA LEU A 226 1.43 -7.56 10.34
C LEU A 226 0.76 -8.21 9.12
N SER A 227 1.11 -7.77 7.92
CA SER A 227 0.62 -8.33 6.67
C SER A 227 1.50 -7.89 5.50
N GLN A 228 1.90 -8.84 4.66
CA GLN A 228 2.69 -8.56 3.47
C GLN A 228 1.96 -7.63 2.47
N LEU A 229 0.63 -7.74 2.40
CA LEU A 229 -0.19 -6.92 1.51
C LEU A 229 -0.29 -5.47 2.02
N LEU A 230 -0.20 -5.25 3.32
CA LEU A 230 -0.32 -3.92 3.92
C LEU A 230 0.80 -2.98 3.45
N VAL A 231 1.98 -3.54 3.19
CA VAL A 231 3.16 -2.84 2.66
C VAL A 231 2.91 -2.22 1.28
N LEU A 232 1.98 -2.79 0.50
CA LEU A 232 1.60 -2.24 -0.81
C LEU A 232 0.73 -0.99 -0.68
N LEU A 233 0.01 -0.86 0.44
CA LEU A 233 -0.88 0.27 0.72
C LEU A 233 -0.16 1.37 1.51
N GLY A 234 0.83 1.01 2.33
CA GLY A 234 1.55 1.97 3.14
C GLY A 234 2.40 1.35 4.24
N LEU A 235 2.58 2.08 5.34
CA LEU A 235 3.33 1.64 6.52
C LEU A 235 2.47 1.76 7.78
N VAL A 236 2.89 1.08 8.85
CA VAL A 236 2.25 1.18 10.18
C VAL A 236 1.96 2.62 10.61
N GLY A 237 0.83 2.79 11.30
CA GLY A 237 0.43 4.05 11.89
C GLY A 237 1.54 4.69 12.72
N GLY A 238 1.71 6.00 12.56
CA GLY A 238 2.79 6.77 13.19
C GLY A 238 4.05 6.93 12.34
N ALA A 239 4.20 6.22 11.22
CA ALA A 239 5.28 6.46 10.26
C ALA A 239 5.30 7.91 9.74
N GLN A 240 4.14 8.58 9.66
CA GLN A 240 4.05 10.01 9.35
C GLN A 240 4.95 10.89 10.23
N TYR A 241 5.03 10.59 11.53
CA TYR A 241 5.85 11.37 12.47
C TYR A 241 7.34 11.17 12.21
N PHE A 242 7.73 9.96 11.79
CA PHE A 242 9.09 9.66 11.41
C PHE A 242 9.52 10.45 10.17
N TYR A 243 8.64 10.59 9.17
CA TYR A 243 8.96 11.27 7.91
C TYR A 243 9.06 12.80 8.00
N TYR A 244 8.78 13.43 9.16
CA TYR A 244 9.21 14.82 9.39
C TYR A 244 10.74 14.97 9.34
N LEU A 245 11.49 13.90 9.61
CA LEU A 245 12.95 13.87 9.44
C LEU A 245 13.37 14.12 7.98
N SER A 246 12.51 13.84 6.99
CA SER A 246 12.78 14.13 5.58
C SER A 246 12.89 15.63 5.31
N TYR A 247 12.03 16.47 5.94
CA TYR A 247 12.16 17.93 5.84
C TYR A 247 13.44 18.43 6.48
N LEU A 248 13.79 17.90 7.65
CA LEU A 248 15.04 18.23 8.32
C LEU A 248 16.24 17.84 7.47
N PHE A 249 16.19 16.69 6.80
CA PHE A 249 17.23 16.23 5.88
C PHE A 249 17.42 17.21 4.71
N LEU A 250 16.33 17.60 4.05
CA LEU A 250 16.39 18.56 2.94
C LEU A 250 16.92 19.93 3.39
N LEU A 251 16.53 20.40 4.58
CA LEU A 251 17.06 21.64 5.15
C LEU A 251 18.58 21.56 5.37
N ILE A 252 19.06 20.47 5.96
CA ILE A 252 20.50 20.28 6.24
C ILE A 252 21.29 20.04 4.94
N LEU A 253 20.67 19.44 3.93
CA LEU A 253 21.23 19.34 2.58
C LEU A 253 21.47 20.73 1.97
N ILE A 254 20.49 21.62 2.04
CA ILE A 254 20.62 23.01 1.57
C ILE A 254 21.73 23.74 2.34
N LEU A 255 21.76 23.61 3.67
CA LEU A 255 22.82 24.19 4.50
C LEU A 255 24.21 23.63 4.14
N SER A 256 24.28 22.34 3.82
CA SER A 256 25.53 21.68 3.41
C SER A 256 26.03 22.20 2.07
N LEU A 257 25.13 22.46 1.12
CA LEU A 257 25.46 23.10 -0.15
C LEU A 257 25.98 24.53 0.06
N PHE A 258 25.32 25.30 0.93
CA PHE A 258 25.75 26.65 1.30
C PHE A 258 27.15 26.67 1.93
N TYR A 259 27.42 25.76 2.87
CA TYR A 259 28.74 25.65 3.50
C TYR A 259 29.82 25.08 2.57
N LEU A 260 29.46 24.27 1.57
CA LEU A 260 30.39 23.84 0.52
C LEU A 260 30.91 25.06 -0.25
N ILE A 261 30.01 25.92 -0.72
CA ILE A 261 30.36 27.15 -1.45
C ILE A 261 31.28 28.03 -0.61
N LYS A 262 30.94 28.28 0.66
CA LYS A 262 31.76 29.10 1.57
C LYS A 262 33.12 28.48 1.91
N SER A 263 33.21 27.14 1.95
CA SER A 263 34.46 26.44 2.28
C SER A 263 35.36 26.21 1.06
N TRP A 264 34.88 26.45 -0.17
CA TRP A 264 35.55 26.10 -1.42
C TRP A 264 36.99 26.63 -1.55
N LYS A 265 37.21 27.90 -1.19
CA LYS A 265 38.54 28.55 -1.22
C LYS A 265 39.54 27.92 -0.23
N TYR A 266 39.04 27.28 0.81
CA TYR A 266 39.85 26.70 1.90
C TYR A 266 40.20 25.22 1.65
N GLN A 267 39.70 24.61 0.57
CA GLN A 267 40.01 23.24 0.20
C GLN A 267 41.34 23.19 -0.59
N GLN A 268 42.37 22.60 0.03
CA GLN A 268 43.74 22.69 -0.49
C GLN A 268 44.07 21.69 -1.60
N SER A 269 43.41 20.53 -1.65
CA SER A 269 43.72 19.50 -2.67
C SER A 269 42.54 19.24 -3.61
N MET A 270 42.85 18.89 -4.86
CA MET A 270 41.85 18.48 -5.85
C MET A 270 41.02 17.29 -5.37
N LEU A 271 41.64 16.35 -4.65
CA LEU A 271 40.96 15.21 -4.02
C LEU A 271 39.91 15.64 -2.99
N THR A 272 40.19 16.64 -2.15
CA THR A 272 39.20 17.14 -1.17
C THR A 272 37.99 17.82 -1.82
N LYS A 273 38.21 18.49 -2.96
CA LYS A 273 37.15 19.06 -3.80
C LYS A 273 36.31 17.98 -4.46
N ALA A 274 36.95 16.98 -5.06
CA ALA A 274 36.25 15.87 -5.70
C ALA A 274 35.40 15.09 -4.69
N PHE A 275 35.96 14.76 -3.51
CA PHE A 275 35.23 14.10 -2.44
C PHE A 275 34.02 14.92 -1.97
N SER A 276 34.18 16.24 -1.83
CA SER A 276 33.10 17.14 -1.44
C SER A 276 31.94 17.14 -2.43
N ILE A 277 32.25 17.15 -3.73
CA ILE A 277 31.25 17.07 -4.80
C ILE A 277 30.54 15.71 -4.77
N ILE A 278 31.28 14.61 -4.70
CA ILE A 278 30.69 13.26 -4.66
C ILE A 278 29.74 13.12 -3.47
N PHE A 279 30.14 13.65 -2.32
CA PHE A 279 29.34 13.58 -1.10
C PHE A 279 28.03 14.38 -1.22
N ILE A 280 28.10 15.64 -1.68
CA ILE A 280 26.88 16.46 -1.82
C ILE A 280 25.95 15.88 -2.90
N SER A 281 26.50 15.33 -3.99
CA SER A 281 25.72 14.63 -5.02
C SER A 281 25.06 13.37 -4.48
N SER A 282 25.74 12.61 -3.62
CA SER A 282 25.17 11.43 -2.95
C SER A 282 23.98 11.80 -2.05
N LEU A 283 24.13 12.86 -1.25
CA LEU A 283 23.02 13.38 -0.43
C LEU A 283 21.85 13.87 -1.30
N GLY A 284 22.13 14.55 -2.41
CA GLY A 284 21.11 15.00 -3.37
C GLY A 284 20.37 13.85 -4.04
N ALA A 285 21.10 12.79 -4.45
CA ALA A 285 20.52 11.58 -5.03
C ALA A 285 19.66 10.80 -4.01
N PHE A 286 20.00 10.82 -2.73
CA PHE A 286 19.11 10.30 -1.70
C PHE A 286 17.90 11.22 -1.48
N GLY A 287 18.08 12.54 -1.51
CA GLY A 287 16.98 13.50 -1.45
C GLY A 287 15.95 13.31 -2.56
N SER A 288 16.37 12.95 -3.77
CA SER A 288 15.43 12.63 -4.86
C SER A 288 14.66 11.34 -4.62
N ILE A 289 15.21 10.34 -3.92
CA ILE A 289 14.46 9.15 -3.48
C ILE A 289 13.31 9.58 -2.56
N LEU A 290 13.58 10.45 -1.57
CA LEU A 290 12.53 10.93 -0.67
C LEU A 290 11.38 11.59 -1.43
N LEU A 291 11.69 12.41 -2.45
CA LEU A 291 10.71 13.09 -3.30
C LEU A 291 9.94 12.14 -4.22
N VAL A 292 10.65 11.24 -4.91
CA VAL A 292 10.03 10.31 -5.87
C VAL A 292 9.08 9.34 -5.19
N PHE A 293 9.45 8.86 -4.00
CA PHE A 293 8.64 7.92 -3.23
C PHE A 293 7.79 8.57 -2.14
N ASP A 294 7.74 9.90 -2.12
CA ASP A 294 6.85 10.69 -1.27
C ASP A 294 6.99 10.38 0.23
N LEU A 295 8.23 10.24 0.68
CA LEU A 295 8.56 9.86 2.05
C LEU A 295 8.48 11.08 2.98
N PHE A 296 7.29 11.67 3.06
CA PHE A 296 6.93 12.86 3.83
C PHE A 296 5.69 12.60 4.70
N PRO A 297 5.44 13.38 5.76
CA PRO A 297 4.18 13.30 6.48
C PRO A 297 3.01 13.64 5.54
N ASN A 298 1.94 12.84 5.64
CA ASN A 298 0.67 13.06 4.95
C ASN A 298 -0.32 13.79 5.87
#